data_AF-A0A1X0MZ89-F1
#
_entry.id   AF-A0A1X0MZ89-F1
#
_cell.length_a   1.000
_cell.length_b   1.000
_cell.length_c   1.000
_cell.angle_alpha   90.00
_cell.angle_beta   90.00
_cell.angle_gamma   90.00
#
_symmetry.space_group_name_H-M   'P 1'
#
loop_
_entity.id
_entity.type
_entity.pdbx_description
1 polymer ?
#
loop_
_entity_poly.entity_id
_entity_poly.type
_entity_poly.pdbx_seq_one_letter_code
_entity_poly.pdbx_strand_id
1 'polypeptide(L)'
;MNMQTRIPAIELHQPDFRERAHQALGDSQLRGNFRRAMDSLMTKRAAAFSSPDEREDLRSLGNAIRARALSKLPDLLEQLERNLIRNGVQVHWAETVEEANAIVLSIVEAHEARQVIKGKSMVSEEMEMNDFLGERGIECLEADMGEYIVQMDHEKPSHIIMPAIHKNAGQVGKLFHDKLGVEYTTDVDQLIQIGRRVLRQKFFEADIGVSGVNFAVAETGTLLLVENEGNGRMVTSVPPVHIAVTGIEKVVENLRDTVPLLSLLTRSALGIPITTYVNMISGPRKSHELDGPQEVHLVLLDNGRSQAFADSELRQTLNCIRCGACMNHCPVYTRVGGHTYGEVYPGPIGKIITPHMAGLAKVPDHPSASSLCGACGEVCPVKIPIPALLRRLREENVKAPDTPNRVMRDQGSRYSRKERFIWNAWSKLNTSPALYRLFGFFATRLRNLTPGHLGPWTQNHSAPKPAARSLHELAREHLARQSGDRP
;
A
#
# COMPACT_ATOMS: atom_id res chain seq x y z
N MET A 1 -29.56 21.81 -10.44
CA MET A 1 -28.59 20.70 -10.51
C MET A 1 -27.23 21.29 -10.14
N ASN A 2 -26.78 21.10 -8.90
CA ASN A 2 -25.62 21.80 -8.36
C ASN A 2 -24.34 21.25 -8.97
N MET A 3 -23.53 22.09 -9.64
CA MET A 3 -22.19 21.75 -10.16
C MET A 3 -21.20 21.27 -9.07
N GLN A 4 -21.57 21.31 -7.79
CA GLN A 4 -20.80 20.80 -6.65
C GLN A 4 -20.76 19.26 -6.54
N THR A 5 -21.54 18.52 -7.34
CA THR A 5 -21.60 17.04 -7.29
C THR A 5 -20.56 16.33 -8.15
N ARG A 6 -19.75 17.07 -8.91
CA ARG A 6 -18.61 16.50 -9.63
C ARG A 6 -17.32 16.94 -8.95
N ILE A 7 -16.74 16.01 -8.22
CA ILE A 7 -15.38 16.14 -7.73
C ILE A 7 -14.54 15.14 -8.52
N PRO A 8 -14.11 15.49 -9.75
CA PRO A 8 -13.13 14.67 -10.45
C PRO A 8 -11.81 14.75 -9.68
N ALA A 9 -11.18 13.61 -9.39
CA ALA A 9 -9.79 13.60 -8.98
C ALA A 9 -8.94 14.16 -10.13
N ILE A 10 -8.05 15.11 -9.83
CA ILE A 10 -7.15 15.66 -10.84
C ILE A 10 -6.30 14.50 -11.37
N GLU A 11 -6.37 14.26 -12.68
CA GLU A 11 -5.39 13.46 -13.39
C GLU A 11 -4.03 14.09 -13.08
N LEU A 12 -3.21 13.37 -12.30
CA LEU A 12 -1.88 13.82 -11.98
C LEU A 12 -1.06 13.80 -13.27
N HIS A 13 -1.13 14.87 -14.08
CA HIS A 13 -0.09 15.27 -15.04
C HIS A 13 1.22 15.64 -14.30
N GLN A 14 1.52 14.92 -13.23
CA GLN A 14 2.56 15.24 -12.27
C GLN A 14 3.84 14.51 -12.61
N PRO A 15 4.98 15.13 -12.29
CA PRO A 15 6.30 14.68 -12.69
C PRO A 15 6.66 13.32 -12.08
N ASP A 16 7.75 12.72 -12.54
CA ASP A 16 8.20 11.41 -12.07
C ASP A 16 8.39 11.36 -10.53
N PHE A 17 8.51 10.15 -9.97
CA PHE A 17 8.65 9.92 -8.53
C PHE A 17 9.73 10.81 -7.87
N ARG A 18 10.84 11.09 -8.57
CA ARG A 18 11.96 11.82 -7.99
C ARG A 18 11.63 13.28 -7.80
N GLU A 19 10.96 13.90 -8.77
CA GLU A 19 10.57 15.30 -8.66
C GLU A 19 9.54 15.49 -7.53
N ARG A 20 8.53 14.63 -7.44
CA ARG A 20 7.58 14.63 -6.31
C ARG A 20 8.29 14.45 -4.98
N ALA A 21 9.29 13.56 -4.92
CA ALA A 21 10.09 13.37 -3.71
C ALA A 21 10.90 14.63 -3.35
N HIS A 22 11.49 15.32 -4.32
CA HIS A 22 12.21 16.58 -4.09
C HIS A 22 11.28 17.68 -3.56
N GLN A 23 10.09 17.83 -4.15
CA GLN A 23 9.07 18.78 -3.69
C GLN A 23 8.63 18.45 -2.24
N ALA A 24 8.28 17.20 -1.96
CA ALA A 24 7.87 16.75 -0.63
C ALA A 24 8.96 16.94 0.43
N LEU A 25 10.24 16.76 0.07
CA LEU A 25 11.36 16.99 0.99
C LEU A 25 11.53 18.47 1.35
N GLY A 26 11.12 19.39 0.47
CA GLY A 26 11.08 20.84 0.68
C GLY A 26 9.89 21.31 1.53
N ASP A 27 8.82 20.52 1.64
CA ASP A 27 7.65 20.84 2.45
C ASP A 27 7.87 20.50 3.94
N SER A 28 8.16 21.53 4.74
CA SER A 28 8.39 21.39 6.17
C SER A 28 7.12 21.03 6.95
N GLN A 29 5.95 21.45 6.49
CA GLN A 29 4.66 21.19 7.12
C GLN A 29 4.24 19.74 6.91
N LEU A 30 4.30 19.25 5.67
CA LEU A 30 4.09 17.84 5.35
C LEU A 30 4.97 16.94 6.21
N ARG A 31 6.28 17.22 6.23
CA ARG A 31 7.25 16.45 7.03
C ARG A 31 6.96 16.51 8.53
N GLY A 32 6.53 17.66 9.04
CA GLY A 32 6.11 17.83 10.43
C GLY A 32 4.87 17.01 10.79
N ASN A 33 3.86 17.01 9.90
CA ASN A 33 2.62 16.25 10.06
C ASN A 33 2.90 14.74 10.09
N PHE A 34 3.65 14.24 9.10
CA PHE A 34 4.02 12.83 9.04
C PHE A 34 4.85 12.41 10.24
N ARG A 35 5.90 13.16 10.62
CA ARG A 35 6.72 12.80 11.78
C ARG A 35 5.86 12.63 13.05
N ARG A 36 5.07 13.64 13.40
CA ARG A 36 4.22 13.60 14.60
C ARG A 36 3.27 12.41 14.61
N ALA A 37 2.60 12.18 13.49
CA ALA A 37 1.60 11.13 13.40
C ALA A 37 2.23 9.73 13.42
N MET A 38 3.32 9.51 12.68
CA MET A 38 4.02 8.22 12.65
C MET A 38 4.65 7.89 14.01
N ASP A 39 5.31 8.86 14.66
CA ASP A 39 5.90 8.69 16.00
C ASP A 39 4.81 8.29 17.02
N SER A 40 3.65 8.96 16.98
CA SER A 40 2.51 8.61 17.85
C SER A 40 2.03 7.18 17.63
N LEU A 41 1.86 6.75 16.37
CA LEU A 41 1.42 5.38 16.04
C LEU A 41 2.46 4.33 16.46
N MET A 42 3.75 4.64 16.32
CA MET A 42 4.83 3.77 16.79
C MET A 42 4.79 3.59 18.30
N THR A 43 4.63 4.67 19.07
CA THR A 43 4.51 4.62 20.54
C THR A 43 3.28 3.84 20.98
N LYS A 44 2.10 4.12 20.40
CA LYS A 44 0.85 3.40 20.74
C LYS A 44 0.97 1.91 20.43
N ARG A 45 1.55 1.56 19.28
CA ARG A 45 1.80 0.16 18.90
C ARG A 45 2.73 -0.53 19.91
N ALA A 46 3.81 0.12 20.33
CA ALA A 46 4.74 -0.44 21.30
C ALA A 46 4.04 -0.72 22.63
N ALA A 47 3.22 0.22 23.12
CA ALA A 47 2.41 0.03 24.33
C ALA A 47 1.40 -1.11 24.18
N ALA A 48 0.77 -1.24 23.01
CA ALA A 48 -0.20 -2.29 22.72
C ALA A 48 0.43 -3.69 22.69
N PHE A 49 1.73 -3.83 22.36
CA PHE A 49 2.48 -5.09 22.37
C PHE A 49 3.55 -5.08 23.46
N SER A 50 3.12 -5.05 24.73
CA SER A 50 4.02 -4.97 25.89
C SER A 50 4.85 -6.24 26.12
N SER A 51 4.36 -7.42 25.73
CA SER A 51 5.10 -8.68 25.80
C SER A 51 5.76 -9.01 24.45
N PRO A 52 7.10 -9.07 24.37
CA PRO A 52 7.81 -9.44 23.15
C PRO A 52 7.48 -10.86 22.67
N ASP A 53 7.33 -11.81 23.59
CA ASP A 53 7.05 -13.23 23.29
C ASP A 53 5.63 -13.39 22.75
N GLU A 54 4.63 -12.81 23.44
CA GLU A 54 3.23 -12.80 22.98
C GLU A 54 3.13 -12.20 21.57
N ARG A 55 3.87 -11.10 21.32
CA ARG A 55 3.90 -10.44 20.02
C ARG A 55 4.46 -11.37 18.95
N GLU A 56 5.56 -12.08 19.20
CA GLU A 56 6.19 -12.94 18.20
C GLU A 56 5.40 -14.25 17.97
N ASP A 57 4.75 -14.79 19.00
CA ASP A 57 3.83 -15.92 18.88
C ASP A 57 2.60 -15.54 18.06
N LEU A 58 1.96 -14.39 18.35
CA LEU A 58 0.86 -13.87 17.55
C LEU A 58 1.26 -13.65 16.10
N ARG A 59 2.47 -13.11 15.85
CA ARG A 59 2.98 -12.90 14.49
C ARG A 59 3.16 -14.22 13.74
N SER A 60 3.67 -15.23 14.41
CA SER A 60 3.88 -16.56 13.83
C SER A 60 2.55 -17.25 13.54
N LEU A 61 1.58 -17.14 14.45
CA LEU A 61 0.21 -17.63 14.26
C LEU A 61 -0.48 -16.91 13.09
N GLY A 62 -0.43 -15.57 13.06
CA GLY A 62 -1.03 -14.77 12.00
C GLY A 62 -0.41 -15.07 10.63
N ASN A 63 0.90 -15.24 10.56
CA ASN A 63 1.58 -15.68 9.34
C ASN A 63 1.11 -17.08 8.91
N ALA A 64 1.06 -18.06 9.82
CA ALA A 64 0.62 -19.42 9.52
C ALA A 64 -0.83 -19.47 9.01
N ILE A 65 -1.73 -18.66 9.60
CA ILE A 65 -3.12 -18.53 9.16
C ILE A 65 -3.18 -17.99 7.72
N ARG A 66 -2.49 -16.88 7.44
CA ARG A 66 -2.51 -16.26 6.10
C ARG A 66 -1.83 -17.14 5.06
N ALA A 67 -0.72 -17.78 5.41
CA ALA A 67 -0.01 -18.71 4.53
C ALA A 67 -0.86 -19.94 4.19
N ARG A 68 -1.57 -20.50 5.18
CA ARG A 68 -2.51 -21.62 4.97
C ARG A 68 -3.67 -21.23 4.07
N ALA A 69 -4.23 -20.03 4.26
CA ALA A 69 -5.29 -19.53 3.38
C ALA A 69 -4.79 -19.37 1.94
N LEU A 70 -3.61 -18.77 1.75
CA LEU A 70 -3.02 -18.65 0.43
C LEU A 70 -2.70 -20.00 -0.21
N SER A 71 -2.19 -20.99 0.54
CA SER A 71 -1.87 -22.30 -0.06
C SER A 71 -3.09 -23.03 -0.66
N LYS A 72 -4.30 -22.65 -0.24
CA LYS A 72 -5.58 -23.20 -0.70
C LYS A 72 -6.46 -22.15 -1.40
N LEU A 73 -5.86 -21.05 -1.87
CA LEU A 73 -6.63 -19.87 -2.28
C LEU A 73 -7.74 -20.17 -3.30
N PRO A 74 -7.51 -20.91 -4.40
CA PRO A 74 -8.58 -21.23 -5.35
C PRO A 74 -9.76 -21.97 -4.69
N ASP A 75 -9.48 -23.04 -3.94
CA ASP A 75 -10.51 -23.84 -3.27
C ASP A 75 -11.31 -23.02 -2.23
N LEU A 76 -10.61 -22.14 -1.49
CA LEU A 76 -11.24 -21.29 -0.48
C LEU A 76 -12.10 -20.19 -1.10
N LEU A 77 -11.74 -19.68 -2.27
CA LEU A 77 -12.58 -18.70 -2.98
C LEU A 77 -13.88 -19.35 -3.48
N GLU A 78 -13.80 -20.55 -4.07
CA GLU A 78 -15.02 -21.26 -4.46
C GLU A 78 -15.87 -21.68 -3.24
N GLN A 79 -15.23 -22.07 -2.13
CA GLN A 79 -15.93 -22.35 -0.88
C GLN A 79 -16.64 -21.11 -0.33
N LEU A 80 -15.96 -19.97 -0.33
CA LEU A 80 -16.52 -18.67 0.06
C LEU A 80 -17.73 -18.34 -0.81
N GLU A 81 -17.60 -18.44 -2.14
CA GLU A 81 -18.68 -18.18 -3.09
C GLU A 81 -19.90 -19.06 -2.80
N ARG A 82 -19.72 -20.38 -2.72
CA ARG A 82 -20.83 -21.31 -2.41
C ARG A 82 -21.55 -20.96 -1.11
N ASN A 83 -20.80 -20.62 -0.07
CA ASN A 83 -21.37 -20.31 1.23
C ASN A 83 -22.05 -18.93 1.26
N LEU A 84 -21.53 -17.94 0.55
CA LEU A 84 -22.16 -16.63 0.37
C LEU A 84 -23.46 -16.73 -0.42
N ILE A 85 -23.47 -17.46 -1.54
CA ILE A 85 -24.68 -17.71 -2.35
C ILE A 85 -25.74 -18.42 -1.51
N ARG A 86 -25.35 -19.44 -0.73
CA ARG A 86 -26.27 -20.11 0.21
C ARG A 86 -26.90 -19.14 1.21
N ASN A 87 -26.16 -18.11 1.63
CA ASN A 87 -26.66 -17.10 2.55
C ASN A 87 -27.42 -15.95 1.85
N GLY A 88 -27.63 -16.02 0.53
CA GLY A 88 -28.37 -15.01 -0.24
C GLY A 88 -27.51 -13.85 -0.73
N VAL A 89 -26.19 -13.95 -0.68
CA VAL A 89 -25.27 -12.96 -1.27
C VAL A 89 -24.99 -13.32 -2.73
N GLN A 90 -25.05 -12.34 -3.61
CA GLN A 90 -24.64 -12.51 -5.01
C GLN A 90 -23.13 -12.30 -5.13
N VAL A 91 -22.42 -13.22 -5.79
CA VAL A 91 -20.96 -13.17 -5.91
C VAL A 91 -20.57 -12.96 -7.37
N HIS A 92 -19.69 -11.99 -7.58
CA HIS A 92 -19.20 -11.60 -8.90
C HIS A 92 -17.68 -11.65 -8.91
N TRP A 93 -17.11 -12.11 -10.01
CA TRP A 93 -15.67 -12.19 -10.21
C TRP A 93 -15.24 -11.21 -11.29
N ALA A 94 -14.15 -10.50 -11.03
CA ALA A 94 -13.53 -9.59 -11.97
C ALA A 94 -12.03 -9.84 -12.01
N GLU A 95 -11.50 -10.08 -13.20
CA GLU A 95 -10.05 -10.16 -13.42
C GLU A 95 -9.44 -8.74 -13.41
N THR A 96 -10.17 -7.78 -13.96
CA THR A 96 -9.70 -6.41 -14.19
C THR A 96 -10.54 -5.36 -13.47
N VAL A 97 -9.98 -4.15 -13.34
CA VAL A 97 -10.70 -2.98 -12.78
C VAL A 97 -11.89 -2.62 -13.66
N GLU A 98 -11.74 -2.72 -14.98
CA GLU A 98 -12.76 -2.43 -15.97
C GLU A 98 -13.97 -3.36 -15.81
N GLU A 99 -13.73 -4.66 -15.61
CA GLU A 99 -14.79 -5.65 -15.34
C GLU A 99 -15.49 -5.37 -14.00
N ALA A 100 -14.73 -5.10 -12.94
CA ALA A 100 -15.31 -4.79 -11.63
C ALA A 100 -16.18 -3.53 -11.69
N ASN A 101 -15.73 -2.50 -12.40
CA ASN A 101 -16.49 -1.27 -12.62
C ASN A 101 -17.75 -1.52 -13.46
N ALA A 102 -17.68 -2.36 -14.50
CA ALA A 102 -18.83 -2.75 -15.29
C ALA A 102 -19.89 -3.51 -14.45
N ILE A 103 -19.45 -4.42 -13.58
CA ILE A 103 -20.33 -5.13 -12.63
C ILE A 103 -21.02 -4.13 -11.70
N VAL A 104 -20.26 -3.25 -11.06
CA VAL A 104 -20.83 -2.25 -10.14
C VAL A 104 -21.82 -1.34 -10.87
N LEU A 105 -21.48 -0.87 -12.07
CA LEU A 105 -22.37 -0.05 -12.88
C LEU A 105 -23.67 -0.78 -13.22
N SER A 106 -23.60 -2.06 -13.59
CA SER A 106 -24.80 -2.83 -13.92
C SER A 106 -25.76 -2.96 -12.74
N ILE A 107 -25.23 -3.08 -11.50
CA ILE A 107 -26.02 -3.09 -10.27
C ILE A 107 -26.63 -1.70 -10.05
N VAL A 108 -25.84 -0.64 -10.17
CA VAL A 108 -26.31 0.75 -10.02
C VAL A 108 -27.45 1.06 -11.00
N GLU A 109 -27.32 0.65 -12.26
CA GLU A 109 -28.33 0.84 -13.30
C GLU A 109 -29.59 0.00 -13.05
N ALA A 110 -29.44 -1.25 -12.60
CA ALA A 110 -30.57 -2.12 -12.28
C ALA A 110 -31.47 -1.57 -11.16
N HIS A 111 -30.89 -0.78 -10.25
CA HIS A 111 -31.63 -0.11 -9.17
C HIS A 111 -32.01 1.34 -9.49
N GLU A 112 -31.74 1.82 -10.72
CA GLU A 112 -31.93 3.22 -11.11
C GLU A 112 -31.26 4.21 -10.13
N ALA A 113 -30.18 3.75 -9.48
CA ALA A 113 -29.55 4.45 -8.37
C ALA A 113 -28.82 5.70 -8.84
N ARG A 114 -28.96 6.79 -8.07
CA ARG A 114 -28.33 8.08 -8.34
C ARG A 114 -27.32 8.47 -7.28
N GLN A 115 -27.43 7.91 -6.07
CA GLN A 115 -26.53 8.18 -4.96
C GLN A 115 -25.94 6.88 -4.42
N VAL A 116 -24.60 6.82 -4.43
CA VAL A 116 -23.79 5.75 -3.86
C VAL A 116 -23.00 6.33 -2.69
N ILE A 117 -23.12 5.72 -1.52
CA ILE A 117 -22.28 6.08 -0.36
C ILE A 117 -21.25 4.99 -0.12
N LYS A 118 -19.98 5.40 -0.03
CA LYS A 118 -18.83 4.50 0.01
C LYS A 118 -18.13 4.57 1.36
N GLY A 119 -18.03 3.43 2.02
CA GLY A 119 -17.11 3.23 3.11
C GLY A 119 -15.69 3.05 2.57
N LYS A 120 -14.71 3.28 3.43
CA LYS A 120 -13.31 3.14 3.09
C LYS A 120 -12.96 1.77 2.49
N SER A 121 -12.36 1.76 1.30
CA SER A 121 -11.83 0.54 0.69
C SER A 121 -10.71 0.86 -0.29
N MET A 122 -9.54 0.24 -0.08
CA MET A 122 -8.44 0.37 -1.03
C MET A 122 -8.78 -0.21 -2.41
N VAL A 123 -9.72 -1.16 -2.49
CA VAL A 123 -10.11 -1.80 -3.75
C VAL A 123 -10.99 -0.88 -4.59
N SER A 124 -11.87 -0.09 -3.98
CA SER A 124 -12.61 0.92 -4.74
C SER A 124 -11.71 2.08 -5.19
N GLU A 125 -10.64 2.36 -4.45
CA GLU A 125 -9.58 3.26 -4.92
C GLU A 125 -8.78 2.67 -6.09
N GLU A 126 -8.46 1.36 -6.08
CA GLU A 126 -7.88 0.67 -7.25
C GLU A 126 -8.78 0.81 -8.48
N MET A 127 -10.09 0.81 -8.26
CA MET A 127 -11.09 0.90 -9.32
C MET A 127 -11.34 2.34 -9.80
N GLU A 128 -10.79 3.36 -9.12
CA GLU A 128 -11.14 4.77 -9.33
C GLU A 128 -12.67 4.97 -9.38
N MET A 129 -13.39 4.24 -8.52
CA MET A 129 -14.85 4.06 -8.60
C MET A 129 -15.61 5.39 -8.54
N ASN A 130 -15.14 6.34 -7.73
CA ASN A 130 -15.80 7.64 -7.58
C ASN A 130 -15.79 8.42 -8.90
N ASP A 131 -14.64 8.45 -9.58
CA ASP A 131 -14.48 9.12 -10.86
C ASP A 131 -15.28 8.38 -11.95
N PHE A 132 -15.16 7.05 -12.00
CA PHE A 132 -15.86 6.21 -12.97
C PHE A 132 -17.40 6.37 -12.90
N LEU A 133 -17.98 6.37 -11.70
CA LEU A 133 -19.41 6.58 -11.50
C LEU A 133 -19.81 8.05 -11.70
N GLY A 134 -18.97 8.99 -11.27
CA GLY A 134 -19.19 10.43 -11.41
C GLY A 134 -19.26 10.90 -12.86
N GLU A 135 -18.43 10.34 -13.75
CA GLU A 135 -18.48 10.58 -15.20
C GLU A 135 -19.84 10.20 -15.81
N ARG A 136 -20.52 9.23 -15.20
CA ARG A 136 -21.84 8.72 -15.61
C ARG A 136 -23.00 9.41 -14.89
N GLY A 137 -22.72 10.44 -14.09
CA GLY A 137 -23.72 11.25 -13.40
C GLY A 137 -24.30 10.60 -12.14
N ILE A 138 -23.63 9.59 -11.60
CA ILE A 138 -23.97 8.98 -10.30
C ILE A 138 -23.13 9.68 -9.22
N GLU A 139 -23.79 10.22 -8.19
CA GLU A 139 -23.11 10.86 -7.07
C GLU A 139 -22.49 9.76 -6.19
N CYS A 140 -21.16 9.75 -6.05
CA CYS A 140 -20.44 8.81 -5.20
C CYS A 140 -19.71 9.55 -4.07
N LEU A 141 -20.14 9.34 -2.82
CA LEU A 141 -19.63 10.06 -1.65
C LEU A 141 -18.89 9.15 -0.68
N GLU A 142 -17.75 9.62 -0.19
CA GLU A 142 -17.03 8.95 0.89
C GLU A 142 -17.68 9.18 2.26
N ALA A 143 -17.80 8.09 3.01
CA ALA A 143 -18.38 8.05 4.35
C ALA A 143 -17.34 8.16 5.47
N ASP A 144 -16.08 7.85 5.18
CA ASP A 144 -14.94 8.02 6.10
C ASP A 144 -14.54 9.48 6.15
N MET A 145 -14.39 10.05 7.35
CA MET A 145 -14.09 11.48 7.46
C MET A 145 -12.78 11.86 6.75
N GLY A 146 -11.76 11.02 6.86
CA GLY A 146 -10.49 11.24 6.20
C GLY A 146 -10.62 11.18 4.68
N GLU A 147 -11.34 10.19 4.17
CA GLU A 147 -11.62 10.06 2.73
C GLU A 147 -12.48 11.22 2.22
N TYR A 148 -13.50 11.64 2.98
CA TYR A 148 -14.36 12.76 2.64
C TYR A 148 -13.60 14.09 2.58
N ILE A 149 -12.66 14.32 3.50
CA ILE A 149 -11.77 15.49 3.48
C ILE A 149 -10.93 15.53 2.20
N VAL A 150 -10.28 14.41 1.82
CA VAL A 150 -9.45 14.39 0.62
C VAL A 150 -10.29 14.44 -0.65
N GLN A 151 -11.49 13.84 -0.65
CA GLN A 151 -12.46 13.96 -1.73
C GLN A 151 -12.84 15.43 -1.94
N MET A 152 -13.26 16.17 -0.91
CA MET A 152 -13.62 17.60 -1.04
C MET A 152 -12.49 18.49 -1.58
N ASP A 153 -11.23 18.08 -1.38
CA ASP A 153 -10.04 18.79 -1.86
C ASP A 153 -9.46 18.21 -3.16
N HIS A 154 -10.14 17.24 -3.78
CA HIS A 154 -9.73 16.58 -5.03
C HIS A 154 -8.34 15.91 -4.96
N GLU A 155 -8.01 15.34 -3.80
CA GLU A 155 -6.73 14.68 -3.54
C GLU A 155 -6.90 13.17 -3.36
N LYS A 156 -5.84 12.41 -3.69
CA LYS A 156 -5.79 10.98 -3.36
C LYS A 156 -5.46 10.76 -1.88
N PRO A 157 -5.79 9.60 -1.29
CA PRO A 157 -5.42 9.25 0.08
C PRO A 157 -3.90 9.18 0.25
N SER A 158 -3.38 9.77 1.32
CA SER A 158 -1.93 9.76 1.59
C SER A 158 -1.48 8.63 2.51
N HIS A 159 -2.39 7.94 3.22
CA HIS A 159 -2.09 6.80 4.09
C HIS A 159 -3.27 5.83 4.17
N ILE A 160 -3.00 4.51 4.11
CA ILE A 160 -4.03 3.47 4.00
C ILE A 160 -5.00 3.39 5.21
N ILE A 161 -4.59 3.87 6.39
CA ILE A 161 -5.46 3.96 7.59
C ILE A 161 -5.94 5.39 7.87
N MET A 162 -5.21 6.42 7.44
CA MET A 162 -5.45 7.82 7.84
C MET A 162 -5.32 8.72 6.59
N PRO A 163 -6.32 8.74 5.71
CA PRO A 163 -6.21 9.30 4.35
C PRO A 163 -5.69 10.74 4.31
N ALA A 164 -6.22 11.59 5.20
CA ALA A 164 -5.91 13.01 5.32
C ALA A 164 -4.73 13.35 6.26
N ILE A 165 -3.84 12.40 6.60
CA ILE A 165 -2.75 12.60 7.58
C ILE A 165 -1.77 13.74 7.23
N HIS A 166 -1.74 14.15 5.97
CA HIS A 166 -0.92 15.26 5.49
C HIS A 166 -1.54 16.63 5.79
N LYS A 167 -2.83 16.71 6.14
CA LYS A 167 -3.53 17.94 6.52
C LYS A 167 -3.60 18.11 8.03
N ASN A 168 -3.52 19.36 8.49
CA ASN A 168 -3.77 19.73 9.88
C ASN A 168 -5.17 20.33 10.08
N ALA A 169 -5.58 20.53 11.35
CA ALA A 169 -6.91 21.05 11.69
C ALA A 169 -7.23 22.41 11.06
N GLY A 170 -6.24 23.31 10.91
CA GLY A 170 -6.43 24.60 10.25
C GLY A 170 -6.72 24.48 8.75
N GLN A 171 -6.02 23.56 8.06
CA GLN A 171 -6.30 23.27 6.65
C GLN A 171 -7.69 22.67 6.46
N VAL A 172 -8.09 21.75 7.34
CA VAL A 172 -9.44 21.14 7.31
C VAL A 172 -10.52 22.18 7.63
N GLY A 173 -10.31 23.02 8.64
CA GLY A 173 -11.26 24.09 8.99
C GLY A 173 -11.46 25.10 7.86
N LYS A 174 -10.39 25.47 7.15
CA LYS A 174 -10.48 26.32 5.96
C LYS A 174 -11.26 25.61 4.85
N LEU A 175 -10.95 24.34 4.56
CA LEU A 175 -11.65 23.56 3.54
C LEU A 175 -13.16 23.50 3.83
N PHE A 176 -13.55 23.25 5.08
CA PHE A 176 -14.96 23.17 5.47
C PHE A 176 -15.64 24.53 5.37
N HIS A 177 -14.97 25.61 5.77
CA HIS A 177 -15.49 26.97 5.57
C HIS A 177 -15.74 27.25 4.08
N ASP A 178 -14.75 26.99 3.23
CA ASP A 178 -14.80 27.30 1.80
C ASP A 178 -15.82 26.43 1.03
N LYS A 179 -15.95 25.15 1.39
CA LYS A 179 -16.79 24.18 0.65
C LYS A 179 -18.19 24.00 1.23
N LEU A 180 -18.35 24.13 2.56
CA LEU A 180 -19.62 23.88 3.26
C LEU A 180 -20.27 25.17 3.79
N GLY A 181 -19.58 26.31 3.76
CA GLY A 181 -20.11 27.59 4.25
C GLY A 181 -20.30 27.66 5.76
N VAL A 182 -19.59 26.83 6.52
CA VAL A 182 -19.63 26.82 8.00
C VAL A 182 -18.64 27.83 8.59
N GLU A 183 -18.80 28.22 9.85
CA GLU A 183 -17.83 29.07 10.54
C GLU A 183 -16.47 28.37 10.66
N TYR A 184 -15.38 29.10 10.43
CA TYR A 184 -14.02 28.56 10.55
C TYR A 184 -13.73 28.19 12.01
N THR A 185 -13.24 26.96 12.22
CA THR A 185 -12.79 26.48 13.52
C THR A 185 -11.59 25.55 13.36
N THR A 186 -10.71 25.54 14.34
CA THR A 186 -9.61 24.57 14.46
C THR A 186 -9.85 23.53 15.56
N ASP A 187 -11.01 23.60 16.22
CA ASP A 187 -11.44 22.61 17.19
C ASP A 187 -11.77 21.30 16.44
N VAL A 188 -10.96 20.27 16.69
CA VAL A 188 -11.08 18.98 16.02
C VAL A 188 -12.44 18.33 16.29
N ASP A 189 -12.97 18.43 17.50
CA ASP A 189 -14.25 17.81 17.84
C ASP A 189 -15.38 18.50 17.06
N GLN A 190 -15.34 19.83 16.95
CA GLN A 190 -16.31 20.58 16.14
C GLN A 190 -16.22 20.20 14.65
N LEU A 191 -15.01 20.10 14.09
CA LEU A 191 -14.83 19.68 12.69
C LEU A 191 -15.42 18.29 12.46
N ILE A 192 -15.16 17.33 13.35
CA ILE A 192 -15.75 15.98 13.25
C ILE A 192 -17.29 16.03 13.32
N GLN A 193 -17.87 16.85 14.20
CA GLN A 193 -19.33 16.98 14.29
C GLN A 193 -19.95 17.62 13.05
N ILE A 194 -19.27 18.59 12.43
CA ILE A 194 -19.70 19.21 11.17
C ILE A 194 -19.79 18.16 10.07
N GLY A 195 -18.70 17.42 9.82
CA GLY A 195 -18.70 16.40 8.78
C GLY A 195 -19.70 15.28 9.06
N ARG A 196 -19.84 14.85 10.32
CA ARG A 196 -20.86 13.87 10.72
C ARG A 196 -22.28 14.32 10.41
N ARG A 197 -22.62 15.58 10.66
CA ARG A 197 -23.96 16.11 10.36
C ARG A 197 -24.28 16.03 8.87
N VAL A 198 -23.32 16.41 8.03
CA VAL A 198 -23.45 16.34 6.56
C VAL A 198 -23.62 14.88 6.10
N LEU A 199 -22.74 13.99 6.54
CA LEU A 199 -22.76 12.59 6.13
C LEU A 199 -24.01 11.84 6.63
N ARG A 200 -24.57 12.21 7.79
CA ARG A 200 -25.75 11.54 8.38
C ARG A 200 -26.94 11.53 7.42
N GLN A 201 -27.22 12.66 6.78
CA GLN A 201 -28.31 12.78 5.81
C GLN A 201 -28.00 11.96 4.55
N LYS A 202 -26.75 11.99 4.08
CA LYS A 202 -26.30 11.25 2.91
C LYS A 202 -26.42 9.73 3.06
N PHE A 203 -26.21 9.17 4.25
CA PHE A 203 -26.47 7.74 4.48
C PHE A 203 -27.94 7.36 4.28
N PHE A 204 -28.87 8.25 4.65
CA PHE A 204 -30.31 7.99 4.54
C PHE A 204 -30.82 8.15 3.11
N GLU A 205 -30.22 9.06 2.34
CA GLU A 205 -30.58 9.35 0.95
C GLU A 205 -29.91 8.42 -0.07
N ALA A 206 -28.91 7.64 0.34
CA ALA A 206 -28.16 6.78 -0.57
C ALA A 206 -28.95 5.53 -0.99
N ASP A 207 -28.93 5.26 -2.30
CA ASP A 207 -29.58 4.10 -2.90
C ASP A 207 -28.73 2.83 -2.70
N ILE A 208 -27.41 2.99 -2.72
CA ILE A 208 -26.44 1.89 -2.63
C ILE A 208 -25.32 2.24 -1.65
N GLY A 209 -24.98 1.28 -0.79
CA GLY A 209 -23.81 1.33 0.06
C GLY A 209 -22.67 0.48 -0.48
N VAL A 210 -21.45 1.02 -0.55
CA VAL A 210 -20.25 0.29 -1.01
C VAL A 210 -19.25 0.15 0.13
N SER A 211 -18.78 -1.05 0.45
CA SER A 211 -17.76 -1.25 1.49
C SER A 211 -16.57 -2.07 1.02
N GLY A 212 -15.45 -1.93 1.73
CA GLY A 212 -14.35 -2.89 1.65
C GLY A 212 -14.58 -4.13 2.53
N VAL A 213 -13.65 -5.07 2.46
CA VAL A 213 -13.61 -6.25 3.34
C VAL A 213 -12.21 -6.41 3.95
N ASN A 214 -12.14 -6.54 5.27
CA ASN A 214 -10.89 -6.82 5.97
C ASN A 214 -10.50 -8.29 5.83
N PHE A 215 -11.45 -9.20 6.08
CA PHE A 215 -11.33 -10.65 5.93
C PHE A 215 -12.64 -11.24 5.39
N ALA A 216 -12.57 -12.15 4.42
CA ALA A 216 -13.71 -12.92 3.95
C ALA A 216 -13.59 -14.36 4.46
N VAL A 217 -14.52 -14.82 5.27
CA VAL A 217 -14.47 -16.14 5.94
C VAL A 217 -15.12 -17.18 5.03
N ALA A 218 -14.29 -18.08 4.48
CA ALA A 218 -14.74 -19.12 3.56
C ALA A 218 -15.69 -20.12 4.24
N GLU A 219 -15.37 -20.59 5.45
CA GLU A 219 -16.18 -21.56 6.22
C GLU A 219 -17.66 -21.17 6.34
N THR A 220 -17.93 -19.91 6.65
CA THR A 220 -19.29 -19.44 6.99
C THR A 220 -19.95 -18.61 5.89
N GLY A 221 -19.19 -18.14 4.89
CA GLY A 221 -19.69 -17.17 3.93
C GLY A 221 -19.96 -15.83 4.61
N THR A 222 -18.94 -15.25 5.26
CA THR A 222 -19.09 -14.03 6.06
C THR A 222 -18.03 -12.99 5.68
N LEU A 223 -18.47 -11.76 5.43
CA LEU A 223 -17.61 -10.62 5.18
C LEU A 223 -17.36 -9.88 6.50
N LEU A 224 -16.09 -9.66 6.84
CA LEU A 224 -15.70 -8.95 8.06
C LEU A 224 -15.14 -7.57 7.73
N LEU A 225 -15.70 -6.54 8.37
CA LEU A 225 -15.27 -5.15 8.29
C LEU A 225 -14.98 -4.60 9.70
N VAL A 226 -13.91 -3.83 9.87
CA VAL A 226 -13.60 -3.13 11.12
C VAL A 226 -13.53 -1.62 10.93
N GLU A 227 -14.04 -0.86 11.90
CA GLU A 227 -14.07 0.61 11.85
C GLU A 227 -14.30 1.23 13.25
N ASN A 228 -14.04 2.53 13.40
CA ASN A 228 -14.13 3.24 14.69
C ASN A 228 -15.13 4.42 14.68
N GLU A 229 -15.78 4.71 13.56
CA GLU A 229 -16.55 5.95 13.35
C GLU A 229 -18.08 5.72 13.29
N GLY A 230 -18.52 4.47 13.11
CA GLY A 230 -19.90 4.00 12.92
C GLY A 230 -20.37 4.07 11.46
N ASN A 231 -19.57 4.65 10.57
CA ASN A 231 -19.90 4.89 9.16
C ASN A 231 -19.89 3.61 8.34
N GLY A 232 -18.91 2.74 8.52
CA GLY A 232 -18.86 1.45 7.83
C GLY A 232 -20.13 0.64 8.10
N ARG A 233 -20.59 0.59 9.37
CA ARG A 233 -21.87 -0.03 9.69
C ARG A 233 -23.04 0.61 8.92
N MET A 234 -23.15 1.94 8.95
CA MET A 234 -24.22 2.65 8.25
C MET A 234 -24.24 2.39 6.74
N VAL A 235 -23.08 2.42 6.08
CA VAL A 235 -22.95 2.10 4.65
C VAL A 235 -23.45 0.68 4.35
N THR A 236 -23.17 -0.26 5.25
CA THR A 236 -23.54 -1.67 5.03
C THR A 236 -24.95 -2.04 5.47
N SER A 237 -25.67 -1.16 6.18
CA SER A 237 -26.96 -1.49 6.78
C SER A 237 -28.12 -0.54 6.47
N VAL A 238 -27.83 0.71 6.09
CA VAL A 238 -28.87 1.73 5.84
C VAL A 238 -29.35 1.68 4.38
N PRO A 239 -28.48 1.71 3.35
CA PRO A 239 -28.92 1.59 1.97
C PRO A 239 -29.60 0.23 1.71
N PRO A 240 -30.61 0.18 0.83
CA PRO A 240 -31.31 -1.06 0.50
C PRO A 240 -30.41 -2.07 -0.24
N VAL A 241 -29.34 -1.62 -0.89
CA VAL A 241 -28.39 -2.49 -1.60
C VAL A 241 -26.99 -2.27 -1.05
N HIS A 242 -26.29 -3.36 -0.74
CA HIS A 242 -24.90 -3.33 -0.29
C HIS A 242 -23.99 -4.04 -1.31
N ILE A 243 -22.97 -3.34 -1.80
CA ILE A 243 -21.91 -3.90 -2.63
C ILE A 243 -20.61 -3.93 -1.82
N ALA A 244 -20.14 -5.12 -1.48
CA ALA A 244 -18.80 -5.31 -0.93
C ALA A 244 -17.79 -5.52 -2.07
N VAL A 245 -16.69 -4.77 -2.05
CA VAL A 245 -15.57 -4.96 -3.00
C VAL A 245 -14.32 -5.42 -2.26
N THR A 246 -13.67 -6.48 -2.73
CA THR A 246 -12.45 -7.00 -2.11
C THR A 246 -11.52 -7.65 -3.11
N GLY A 247 -10.22 -7.61 -2.80
CA GLY A 247 -9.23 -8.42 -3.48
C GLY A 247 -9.39 -9.89 -3.11
N ILE A 248 -9.10 -10.79 -4.06
CA ILE A 248 -9.19 -12.24 -3.86
C ILE A 248 -8.30 -12.74 -2.72
N GLU A 249 -7.24 -12.02 -2.35
CA GLU A 249 -6.31 -12.46 -1.31
C GLU A 249 -6.89 -12.36 0.10
N LYS A 250 -8.00 -11.65 0.32
CA LYS A 250 -8.54 -11.36 1.65
C LYS A 250 -9.23 -12.55 2.33
N VAL A 251 -9.37 -13.68 1.65
CA VAL A 251 -10.03 -14.87 2.19
C VAL A 251 -9.24 -15.46 3.36
N VAL A 252 -9.95 -15.96 4.36
CA VAL A 252 -9.46 -16.80 5.46
C VAL A 252 -10.32 -18.06 5.54
N GLU A 253 -9.72 -19.16 5.97
CA GLU A 253 -10.38 -20.46 5.95
C GLU A 253 -11.51 -20.55 6.98
N ASN A 254 -11.22 -20.26 8.25
CA ASN A 254 -12.15 -20.47 9.37
C ASN A 254 -12.51 -19.17 10.08
N LEU A 255 -13.69 -19.13 10.70
CA LEU A 255 -14.12 -17.96 11.48
C LEU A 255 -13.15 -17.65 12.63
N ARG A 256 -12.67 -18.69 13.32
CA ARG A 256 -11.70 -18.56 14.42
C ARG A 256 -10.38 -17.88 14.03
N ASP A 257 -10.02 -17.93 12.75
CA ASP A 257 -8.79 -17.33 12.24
C ASP A 257 -8.84 -15.80 12.32
N THR A 258 -10.03 -15.21 12.37
CA THR A 258 -10.22 -13.76 12.46
C THR A 258 -9.76 -13.21 13.80
N VAL A 259 -9.87 -13.93 14.91
CA VAL A 259 -9.51 -13.46 16.26
C VAL A 259 -8.04 -13.02 16.37
N PRO A 260 -7.04 -13.88 16.07
CA PRO A 260 -5.64 -13.46 16.12
C PRO A 260 -5.32 -12.40 15.05
N LEU A 261 -5.94 -12.46 13.87
CA LEU A 261 -5.72 -11.48 12.81
C LEU A 261 -6.25 -10.09 13.17
N LEU A 262 -7.39 -10.02 13.88
CA LEU A 262 -7.94 -8.77 14.41
C LEU A 262 -7.04 -8.18 15.48
N SER A 263 -6.61 -8.99 16.45
CA SER A 263 -5.64 -8.56 17.48
C SER A 263 -4.37 -7.98 16.85
N LEU A 264 -3.82 -8.65 15.83
CA LEU A 264 -2.67 -8.16 15.09
C LEU A 264 -2.96 -6.86 14.32
N LEU A 265 -4.11 -6.79 13.63
CA LEU A 265 -4.51 -5.66 12.80
C LEU A 265 -4.67 -4.38 13.64
N THR A 266 -5.48 -4.43 14.69
CA THR A 266 -5.86 -3.25 15.50
C THR A 266 -4.68 -2.71 16.31
N ARG A 267 -3.93 -3.61 16.96
CA ARG A 267 -2.72 -3.25 17.74
C ARG A 267 -1.62 -2.73 16.82
N SER A 268 -1.49 -3.25 15.60
CA SER A 268 -0.47 -2.78 14.65
C SER A 268 -0.85 -1.48 13.92
N ALA A 269 -2.14 -1.25 13.66
CA ALA A 269 -2.61 -0.09 12.92
C ALA A 269 -2.75 1.15 13.79
N LEU A 270 -3.39 1.02 14.96
CA LEU A 270 -3.79 2.15 15.81
C LEU A 270 -3.28 2.01 17.26
N GLY A 271 -2.70 0.87 17.62
CA GLY A 271 -2.26 0.60 18.99
C GLY A 271 -3.41 0.41 19.97
N ILE A 272 -4.56 -0.08 19.49
CA ILE A 272 -5.74 -0.37 20.31
C ILE A 272 -6.02 -1.88 20.32
N PRO A 273 -6.61 -2.45 21.40
CA PRO A 273 -6.89 -3.89 21.46
C PRO A 273 -7.89 -4.36 20.40
N ILE A 274 -8.95 -3.58 20.17
CA ILE A 274 -9.99 -3.84 19.18
C ILE A 274 -10.59 -2.51 18.70
N THR A 275 -11.20 -2.50 17.51
CA THR A 275 -11.95 -1.34 17.01
C THR A 275 -13.30 -1.20 17.71
N THR A 276 -13.90 -0.01 17.64
CA THR A 276 -15.24 0.23 18.21
C THR A 276 -16.31 -0.65 17.56
N TYR A 277 -16.18 -0.92 16.25
CA TYR A 277 -17.07 -1.78 15.51
C TYR A 277 -16.30 -2.91 14.81
N VAL A 278 -16.85 -4.12 14.93
CA VAL A 278 -16.48 -5.31 14.16
C VAL A 278 -17.76 -5.83 13.53
N ASN A 279 -17.94 -5.55 12.25
CA ASN A 279 -19.14 -5.91 11.50
C ASN A 279 -18.90 -7.25 10.80
N MET A 280 -19.86 -8.17 10.93
CA MET A 280 -19.83 -9.48 10.29
C MET A 280 -21.12 -9.63 9.48
N ILE A 281 -20.98 -9.59 8.16
CA ILE A 281 -22.09 -9.55 7.20
C ILE A 281 -22.13 -10.90 6.50
N SER A 282 -23.13 -11.71 6.83
CA SER A 282 -23.26 -13.05 6.25
C SER A 282 -24.32 -13.12 5.14
N GLY A 283 -25.16 -12.09 4.97
CA GLY A 283 -26.23 -12.07 3.99
C GLY A 283 -27.08 -10.80 4.07
N PRO A 284 -28.06 -10.63 3.16
CA PRO A 284 -29.07 -9.58 3.24
C PRO A 284 -29.98 -9.79 4.46
N ARG A 285 -30.75 -8.75 4.80
CA ARG A 285 -31.75 -8.81 5.87
C ARG A 285 -32.77 -9.91 5.59
N LYS A 286 -33.20 -10.60 6.64
CA LYS A 286 -34.28 -11.59 6.60
C LYS A 286 -35.63 -10.89 6.75
N SER A 287 -36.70 -11.57 6.35
CA SER A 287 -38.07 -11.04 6.40
C SER A 287 -38.56 -10.61 7.79
N HIS A 288 -37.97 -11.13 8.86
CA HIS A 288 -38.31 -10.78 10.25
C HIS A 288 -37.36 -9.75 10.88
N GLU A 289 -36.31 -9.34 10.17
CA GLU A 289 -35.36 -8.33 10.62
C GLU A 289 -35.84 -6.94 10.21
N LEU A 290 -35.71 -5.96 11.11
CA LEU A 290 -36.24 -4.61 10.91
C LEU A 290 -35.31 -3.72 10.07
N ASP A 291 -34.01 -4.04 10.04
CA ASP A 291 -32.96 -3.26 9.42
C ASP A 291 -32.00 -4.14 8.59
N GLY A 292 -31.23 -3.49 7.71
CA GLY A 292 -30.26 -4.13 6.83
C GLY A 292 -30.59 -4.02 5.34
N PRO A 293 -29.61 -4.33 4.47
CA PRO A 293 -29.80 -4.28 3.04
C PRO A 293 -30.72 -5.41 2.59
N GLN A 294 -31.57 -5.14 1.61
CA GLN A 294 -32.43 -6.12 0.96
C GLN A 294 -31.63 -7.02 0.01
N GLU A 295 -30.52 -6.50 -0.49
CA GLU A 295 -29.65 -7.17 -1.46
C GLU A 295 -28.19 -6.94 -1.11
N VAL A 296 -27.37 -8.00 -1.19
CA VAL A 296 -25.94 -7.94 -0.92
C VAL A 296 -25.19 -8.56 -2.08
N HIS A 297 -24.20 -7.85 -2.59
CA HIS A 297 -23.25 -8.32 -3.59
C HIS A 297 -21.83 -8.33 -3.06
N LEU A 298 -21.03 -9.30 -3.51
CA LEU A 298 -19.58 -9.32 -3.37
C LEU A 298 -18.92 -9.26 -4.74
N VAL A 299 -18.04 -8.30 -4.96
CA VAL A 299 -17.14 -8.26 -6.13
C VAL A 299 -15.74 -8.68 -5.68
N LEU A 300 -15.29 -9.83 -6.19
CA LEU A 300 -13.95 -10.38 -6.02
C LEU A 300 -13.06 -9.89 -7.16
N LEU A 301 -12.06 -9.05 -6.83
CA LEU A 301 -11.13 -8.47 -7.80
C LEU A 301 -9.76 -9.16 -7.77
N ASP A 302 -9.28 -9.62 -8.92
CA ASP A 302 -7.90 -10.09 -9.08
C ASP A 302 -6.92 -8.92 -9.22
N ASN A 303 -6.98 -8.15 -10.30
CA ASN A 303 -6.11 -7.02 -10.60
C ASN A 303 -4.62 -7.33 -10.36
N GLY A 304 -4.14 -8.47 -10.88
CA GLY A 304 -2.74 -8.88 -10.79
C GLY A 304 -2.35 -9.67 -9.54
N ARG A 305 -3.32 -9.98 -8.66
CA ARG A 305 -3.10 -10.85 -7.48
C ARG A 305 -2.75 -12.28 -7.89
N SER A 306 -3.35 -12.80 -8.96
CA SER A 306 -3.08 -14.15 -9.49
C SER A 306 -1.67 -14.26 -10.07
N GLN A 307 -1.15 -13.18 -10.66
CA GLN A 307 0.26 -13.10 -11.08
C GLN A 307 1.20 -13.16 -9.88
N ALA A 308 0.96 -12.37 -8.83
CA ALA A 308 1.74 -12.47 -7.60
C ALA A 308 1.60 -13.87 -6.96
N PHE A 309 0.41 -14.45 -7.01
CA PHE A 309 0.12 -15.77 -6.50
C PHE A 309 0.89 -16.87 -7.23
N ALA A 310 1.12 -16.77 -8.53
CA ALA A 310 1.80 -17.81 -9.30
C ALA A 310 3.26 -18.04 -8.86
N ASP A 311 3.95 -17.02 -8.35
CA ASP A 311 5.35 -17.08 -7.93
C ASP A 311 5.48 -17.32 -6.41
N SER A 312 6.29 -18.29 -5.99
CA SER A 312 6.41 -18.71 -4.59
C SER A 312 7.04 -17.66 -3.67
N GLU A 313 7.89 -16.77 -4.20
CA GLU A 313 8.47 -15.66 -3.45
C GLU A 313 7.48 -14.50 -3.39
N LEU A 314 6.97 -14.06 -4.55
CA LEU A 314 6.11 -12.87 -4.66
C LEU A 314 4.74 -13.08 -4.01
N ARG A 315 4.22 -14.32 -3.96
CA ARG A 315 2.97 -14.69 -3.29
C ARG A 315 2.93 -14.25 -1.83
N GLN A 316 4.08 -14.16 -1.16
CA GLN A 316 4.12 -13.76 0.25
C GLN A 316 3.56 -12.35 0.47
N THR A 317 3.58 -11.49 -0.54
CA THR A 317 2.96 -10.17 -0.56
C THR A 317 1.47 -10.22 -0.22
N LEU A 318 0.77 -11.27 -0.65
CA LEU A 318 -0.68 -11.46 -0.49
C LEU A 318 -1.10 -11.80 0.96
N ASN A 319 -0.15 -12.06 1.85
CA ASN A 319 -0.45 -12.25 3.28
C ASN A 319 -0.93 -10.97 3.96
N CYS A 320 -0.74 -9.81 3.33
CA CYS A 320 -0.94 -8.51 3.95
C CYS A 320 -2.36 -8.30 4.50
N ILE A 321 -2.45 -7.98 5.80
CA ILE A 321 -3.71 -7.63 6.47
C ILE A 321 -4.01 -6.12 6.43
N ARG A 322 -3.24 -5.33 5.66
CA ARG A 322 -3.41 -3.88 5.46
C ARG A 322 -3.34 -3.04 6.75
N CYS A 323 -2.50 -3.43 7.71
CA CYS A 323 -2.38 -2.71 9.00
C CYS A 323 -1.59 -1.39 8.96
N GLY A 324 -0.83 -1.11 7.90
CA GLY A 324 -0.04 0.14 7.77
C GLY A 324 1.25 0.21 8.59
N ALA A 325 1.52 -0.72 9.51
CA ALA A 325 2.70 -0.66 10.39
C ALA A 325 4.04 -0.50 9.65
N CYS A 326 4.18 -1.13 8.47
CA CYS A 326 5.38 -0.99 7.65
C CYS A 326 5.60 0.45 7.15
N MET A 327 4.53 1.19 6.88
CA MET A 327 4.58 2.59 6.43
C MET A 327 5.06 3.48 7.58
N ASN A 328 4.51 3.26 8.77
CA ASN A 328 4.86 4.02 9.98
C ASN A 328 6.35 3.95 10.33
N HIS A 329 6.98 2.80 10.09
CA HIS A 329 8.39 2.58 10.41
C HIS A 329 9.33 2.82 9.21
N CYS A 330 8.82 3.25 8.05
CA CYS A 330 9.63 3.42 6.86
C CYS A 330 10.27 4.81 6.80
N PRO A 331 11.61 4.93 6.88
CA PRO A 331 12.28 6.23 6.91
C PRO A 331 12.15 7.02 5.60
N VAL A 332 11.82 6.35 4.49
CA VAL A 332 11.53 7.04 3.21
C VAL A 332 10.11 7.60 3.25
N TYR A 333 9.13 6.77 3.58
CA TYR A 333 7.71 7.16 3.60
C TYR A 333 7.44 8.30 4.59
N THR A 334 8.01 8.25 5.80
CA THR A 334 7.81 9.31 6.81
C THR A 334 8.42 10.66 6.41
N ARG A 335 9.22 10.71 5.34
CA ARG A 335 9.87 11.92 4.84
C ARG A 335 9.19 12.48 3.58
N VAL A 336 8.72 11.62 2.70
CA VAL A 336 8.15 12.04 1.40
C VAL A 336 6.63 11.92 1.33
N GLY A 337 5.99 11.30 2.32
CA GLY A 337 4.54 11.10 2.34
C GLY A 337 4.03 10.07 1.31
N GLY A 338 2.71 9.89 1.27
CA GLY A 338 2.05 8.94 0.37
C GLY A 338 1.93 9.41 -1.08
N HIS A 339 1.63 10.69 -1.30
CA HIS A 339 1.39 11.23 -2.65
C HIS A 339 2.61 11.13 -3.56
N THR A 340 3.82 11.12 -3.00
CA THR A 340 5.06 10.92 -3.78
C THR A 340 5.03 9.63 -4.61
N TYR A 341 4.37 8.58 -4.12
CA TYR A 341 4.28 7.29 -4.82
C TYR A 341 3.41 7.36 -6.08
N GLY A 342 2.44 8.29 -6.15
CA GLY A 342 1.56 8.49 -7.31
C GLY A 342 0.57 7.36 -7.57
N GLU A 343 0.35 6.48 -6.59
CA GLU A 343 -0.48 5.28 -6.71
C GLU A 343 -1.25 5.01 -5.42
N VAL A 344 -2.33 4.24 -5.52
CA VAL A 344 -3.28 3.93 -4.42
C VAL A 344 -2.58 3.34 -3.19
N TYR A 345 -1.59 2.47 -3.39
CA TYR A 345 -0.82 1.89 -2.31
C TYR A 345 0.55 2.58 -2.18
N PRO A 346 0.78 3.36 -1.11
CA PRO A 346 2.08 3.97 -0.87
C PRO A 346 2.93 3.16 0.13
N GLY A 347 4.18 3.61 0.32
CA GLY A 347 5.09 3.06 1.33
C GLY A 347 5.57 1.63 1.04
N PRO A 348 6.16 0.91 2.00
CA PRO A 348 6.83 -0.37 1.74
C PRO A 348 5.94 -1.45 1.12
N ILE A 349 4.69 -1.56 1.59
CA ILE A 349 3.74 -2.53 1.04
C ILE A 349 3.27 -2.14 -0.36
N GLY A 350 3.08 -0.84 -0.62
CA GLY A 350 2.74 -0.34 -1.94
C GLY A 350 3.82 -0.63 -2.98
N LYS A 351 5.09 -0.44 -2.61
CA LYS A 351 6.23 -0.72 -3.49
C LYS A 351 6.32 -2.19 -3.95
N ILE A 352 5.67 -3.12 -3.25
CA ILE A 352 5.65 -4.54 -3.64
C ILE A 352 4.32 -4.96 -4.28
N ILE A 353 3.19 -4.32 -3.93
CA ILE A 353 1.86 -4.67 -4.47
C ILE A 353 1.57 -3.94 -5.79
N THR A 354 1.83 -2.64 -5.84
CA THR A 354 1.50 -1.81 -7.00
C THR A 354 2.15 -2.32 -8.30
N PRO A 355 3.42 -2.80 -8.33
CA PRO A 355 3.99 -3.36 -9.56
C PRO A 355 3.22 -4.55 -10.13
N HIS A 356 2.50 -5.32 -9.30
CA HIS A 356 1.67 -6.43 -9.79
C HIS A 356 0.38 -5.94 -10.47
N MET A 357 -0.20 -4.85 -9.96
CA MET A 357 -1.43 -4.23 -10.49
C MET A 357 -1.13 -3.37 -11.72
N ALA A 358 -0.23 -2.41 -11.56
CA ALA A 358 0.06 -1.37 -12.54
C ALA A 358 1.16 -1.74 -13.55
N GLY A 359 1.98 -2.76 -13.26
CA GLY A 359 3.19 -3.07 -14.02
C GLY A 359 4.40 -2.22 -13.62
N LEU A 360 5.61 -2.76 -13.83
CA LEU A 360 6.85 -2.06 -13.49
C LEU A 360 7.13 -0.82 -14.33
N ALA A 361 6.56 -0.74 -15.54
CA ALA A 361 6.78 0.40 -16.42
C ALA A 361 6.14 1.68 -15.86
N LYS A 362 4.98 1.56 -15.20
CA LYS A 362 4.28 2.68 -14.57
C LYS A 362 4.97 3.14 -13.28
N VAL A 363 5.58 2.20 -12.54
CA VAL A 363 6.21 2.48 -11.23
C VAL A 363 7.67 2.00 -11.11
N PRO A 364 8.57 2.42 -12.02
CA PRO A 364 9.91 1.84 -12.11
C PRO A 364 10.81 2.24 -10.93
N ASP A 365 10.49 3.31 -10.21
CA ASP A 365 11.22 3.76 -9.01
C ASP A 365 10.77 3.09 -7.71
N HIS A 366 9.57 2.51 -7.66
CA HIS A 366 8.97 2.01 -6.42
C HIS A 366 9.87 0.99 -5.70
N PRO A 367 10.38 -0.08 -6.35
CA PRO A 367 11.28 -1.03 -5.67
C PRO A 367 12.56 -0.36 -5.13
N SER A 368 13.04 0.69 -5.81
CA SER A 368 14.26 1.42 -5.47
C SER A 368 14.06 2.52 -4.43
N ALA A 369 12.82 2.94 -4.16
CA ALA A 369 12.47 3.93 -3.14
C ALA A 369 12.59 3.38 -1.70
N SER A 370 13.65 2.65 -1.37
CA SER A 370 13.86 2.01 -0.07
C SER A 370 15.35 1.97 0.28
N SER A 371 15.66 2.29 1.54
CA SER A 371 17.00 2.10 2.12
C SER A 371 17.33 0.65 2.45
N LEU A 372 16.36 -0.27 2.30
CA LEU A 372 16.48 -1.69 2.70
C LEU A 372 16.90 -1.90 4.16
N CYS A 373 16.57 -0.97 5.06
CA CYS A 373 16.98 -1.00 6.47
C CYS A 373 16.35 -2.11 7.34
N GLY A 374 15.44 -2.94 6.80
CA GLY A 374 14.83 -4.06 7.55
C GLY A 374 13.61 -3.73 8.41
N ALA A 375 13.45 -2.48 8.87
CA ALA A 375 12.40 -2.09 9.83
C ALA A 375 10.98 -2.55 9.45
N CYS A 376 10.61 -2.45 8.16
CA CYS A 376 9.30 -2.90 7.68
C CYS A 376 9.04 -4.40 7.84
N GLY A 377 10.07 -5.25 7.74
CA GLY A 377 9.97 -6.69 7.99
C GLY A 377 9.88 -7.01 9.48
N GLU A 378 10.66 -6.31 10.30
CA GLU A 378 10.65 -6.48 11.77
C GLU A 378 9.28 -6.16 12.38
N VAL A 379 8.55 -5.18 11.83
CA VAL A 379 7.25 -4.75 12.38
C VAL A 379 6.04 -5.40 11.71
N CYS A 380 6.22 -6.13 10.60
CA CYS A 380 5.12 -6.74 9.87
C CYS A 380 4.40 -7.80 10.72
N PRO A 381 3.12 -7.61 11.11
CA PRO A 381 2.43 -8.53 12.01
C PRO A 381 2.22 -9.93 11.44
N VAL A 382 2.37 -10.10 10.12
CA VAL A 382 2.22 -11.38 9.42
C VAL A 382 3.51 -11.78 8.70
N LYS A 383 4.66 -11.28 9.18
CA LYS A 383 6.02 -11.70 8.81
C LYS A 383 6.33 -11.69 7.30
N ILE A 384 5.77 -10.74 6.54
CA ILE A 384 6.10 -10.56 5.11
C ILE A 384 7.55 -10.06 5.00
N PRO A 385 8.43 -10.71 4.23
CA PRO A 385 9.83 -10.32 4.08
C PRO A 385 9.99 -9.18 3.07
N ILE A 386 9.38 -8.03 3.37
CA ILE A 386 9.33 -6.85 2.48
C ILE A 386 10.71 -6.47 1.91
N PRO A 387 11.82 -6.43 2.69
CA PRO A 387 13.14 -6.12 2.12
C PRO A 387 13.61 -7.12 1.06
N ALA A 388 13.34 -8.41 1.23
CA ALA A 388 13.70 -9.44 0.26
C ALA A 388 12.86 -9.32 -1.00
N LEU A 389 11.55 -9.09 -0.86
CA LEU A 389 10.64 -8.86 -1.98
C LEU A 389 11.01 -7.62 -2.78
N LEU A 390 11.40 -6.53 -2.11
CA LEU A 390 11.89 -5.33 -2.79
C LEU A 390 13.17 -5.59 -3.58
N ARG A 391 14.10 -6.39 -3.05
CA ARG A 391 15.30 -6.82 -3.78
C ARG A 391 14.92 -7.65 -5.00
N ARG A 392 14.04 -8.62 -4.83
CA ARG A 392 13.52 -9.46 -5.92
C ARG A 392 12.91 -8.61 -7.03
N LEU A 393 12.05 -7.65 -6.70
CA LEU A 393 11.46 -6.74 -7.69
C LEU A 393 12.49 -5.81 -8.35
N ARG A 394 13.56 -5.39 -7.65
CA ARG A 394 14.67 -4.65 -8.30
C ARG A 394 15.37 -5.50 -9.34
N GLU A 395 15.59 -6.79 -9.06
CA GLU A 395 16.16 -7.73 -10.02
C GLU A 395 15.24 -7.90 -11.24
N GLU A 396 13.94 -8.09 -11.01
CA GLU A 396 12.97 -8.17 -12.11
C GLU A 396 12.92 -6.90 -12.95
N ASN A 397 13.07 -5.74 -12.34
CA ASN A 397 13.05 -4.45 -13.03
C ASN A 397 14.25 -4.24 -13.95
N VAL A 398 15.40 -4.86 -13.67
CA VAL A 398 16.63 -4.75 -14.49
C VAL A 398 16.96 -6.02 -15.28
N LYS A 399 16.08 -7.03 -15.26
CA LYS A 399 16.25 -8.24 -16.08
C LYS A 399 16.13 -7.91 -17.57
N ALA A 400 16.76 -8.74 -18.40
CA ALA A 400 16.68 -8.56 -19.84
C ALA A 400 15.24 -8.83 -20.34
N PRO A 401 14.66 -8.00 -21.22
CA PRO A 401 13.27 -8.17 -21.67
C PRO A 401 12.99 -9.50 -22.40
N ASP A 402 14.02 -10.13 -22.94
CA ASP A 402 14.03 -11.43 -23.63
C ASP A 402 14.23 -12.62 -22.67
N THR A 403 14.28 -12.41 -21.36
CA THR A 403 14.44 -13.49 -20.37
C THR A 403 13.25 -14.46 -20.47
N PRO A 404 13.49 -15.79 -20.59
CA PRO A 404 12.42 -16.78 -20.54
C PRO A 404 11.77 -16.80 -19.15
N ASN A 405 10.49 -17.19 -19.09
CA ASN A 405 9.66 -17.25 -17.86
C ASN A 405 9.47 -15.88 -17.20
N ARG A 406 8.66 -15.02 -17.85
CA ARG A 406 8.28 -13.74 -17.27
C ARG A 406 7.40 -13.96 -16.03
N VAL A 407 7.87 -13.44 -14.91
CA VAL A 407 7.16 -13.57 -13.61
C VAL A 407 6.27 -12.37 -13.30
N MET A 408 6.46 -11.25 -14.01
CA MET A 408 5.70 -10.03 -13.76
C MET A 408 5.51 -9.16 -15.00
N ARG A 409 4.44 -8.36 -14.95
CA ARG A 409 4.11 -7.36 -15.98
C ARG A 409 5.21 -6.31 -16.09
N ASP A 410 5.62 -6.02 -17.32
CA ASP A 410 6.66 -5.04 -17.68
C ASP A 410 8.03 -5.29 -17.02
N GLN A 411 8.36 -6.56 -16.78
CA GLN A 411 9.70 -6.98 -16.34
C GLN A 411 10.79 -6.41 -17.26
N GLY A 412 11.89 -5.94 -16.66
CA GLY A 412 12.98 -5.31 -17.40
C GLY A 412 12.74 -3.83 -17.77
N SER A 413 11.76 -3.16 -17.16
CA SER A 413 11.47 -1.73 -17.39
C SER A 413 12.67 -0.79 -17.16
N ARG A 414 13.66 -1.20 -16.35
CA ARG A 414 14.93 -0.51 -16.13
C ARG A 414 16.13 -1.21 -16.75
N TYR A 415 15.93 -2.13 -17.68
CA TYR A 415 17.02 -2.80 -18.35
C TYR A 415 17.86 -1.82 -19.17
N SER A 416 19.18 -1.85 -18.98
CA SER A 416 20.13 -1.06 -19.75
C SER A 416 21.30 -1.94 -20.20
N ARG A 417 21.49 -2.06 -21.52
CA ARG A 417 22.64 -2.79 -22.10
C ARG A 417 23.97 -2.16 -21.69
N LYS A 418 24.03 -0.84 -21.57
CA LYS A 418 25.21 -0.09 -21.13
C LYS A 418 25.54 -0.41 -19.68
N GLU A 419 24.55 -0.37 -18.79
CA GLU A 419 24.73 -0.70 -17.38
C GLU A 419 25.15 -2.16 -17.19
N ARG A 420 24.49 -3.09 -17.89
CA ARG A 420 24.86 -4.51 -17.87
C ARG A 420 26.29 -4.74 -18.34
N PHE A 421 26.71 -4.07 -19.41
CA PHE A 421 28.10 -4.14 -19.88
C PHE A 421 29.09 -3.61 -18.84
N ILE A 422 28.81 -2.47 -18.22
CA ILE A 422 29.65 -1.88 -17.16
C ILE A 422 29.78 -2.83 -15.97
N TRP A 423 28.67 -3.40 -15.47
CA TRP A 423 28.71 -4.35 -14.36
C TRP A 423 29.42 -5.66 -14.72
N ASN A 424 29.24 -6.17 -15.94
CA ASN A 424 29.97 -7.35 -16.41
C ASN A 424 31.48 -7.08 -16.53
N ALA A 425 31.87 -5.91 -17.03
CA ALA A 425 33.28 -5.50 -17.10
C ALA A 425 33.88 -5.32 -15.70
N TRP A 426 33.14 -4.66 -14.80
CA TRP A 426 33.53 -4.51 -13.39
C TRP A 426 33.67 -5.86 -12.70
N SER A 427 32.73 -6.79 -12.91
CA SER A 427 32.79 -8.14 -12.36
C SER A 427 34.04 -8.88 -12.86
N LYS A 428 34.25 -8.96 -14.18
CA LYS A 428 35.45 -9.58 -14.78
C LYS A 428 36.75 -8.97 -14.27
N LEU A 429 36.78 -7.65 -14.09
CA LEU A 429 37.94 -6.94 -13.55
C LEU A 429 38.25 -7.36 -12.11
N ASN A 430 37.23 -7.45 -11.25
CA ASN A 430 37.40 -7.72 -9.82
C ASN A 430 37.51 -9.21 -9.48
N THR A 431 37.03 -10.12 -10.34
CA THR A 431 37.17 -11.57 -10.14
C THR A 431 38.43 -12.16 -10.75
N SER A 432 39.15 -11.42 -11.60
CA SER A 432 40.43 -11.85 -12.18
C SER A 432 41.60 -11.23 -11.42
N PRO A 433 42.42 -12.04 -10.70
CA PRO A 433 43.56 -11.52 -9.95
C PRO A 433 44.60 -10.79 -10.80
N ALA A 434 44.75 -11.16 -12.08
CA ALA A 434 45.68 -10.50 -13.00
C ALA A 434 45.17 -9.12 -13.40
N LEU A 435 43.91 -9.03 -13.84
CA LEU A 435 43.29 -7.77 -14.27
C LEU A 435 43.16 -6.80 -13.09
N TYR A 436 42.76 -7.28 -11.91
CA TYR A 436 42.66 -6.47 -10.71
C TYR A 436 44.02 -5.86 -10.30
N ARG A 437 45.10 -6.66 -10.33
CA ARG A 437 46.46 -6.16 -10.03
C ARG A 437 46.94 -5.14 -11.04
N LEU A 438 46.70 -5.39 -12.33
CA LEU A 438 47.06 -4.46 -13.41
C LEU A 438 46.31 -3.13 -13.26
N PHE A 439 44.99 -3.20 -13.09
CA PHE A 439 44.15 -2.02 -12.85
C PHE A 439 44.58 -1.28 -11.59
N GLY A 440 44.81 -1.98 -10.48
CA GLY A 440 45.29 -1.39 -9.24
C GLY A 440 46.61 -0.65 -9.42
N PHE A 441 47.58 -1.24 -10.14
CA PHE A 441 48.85 -0.59 -10.45
C PHE A 441 48.67 0.72 -11.24
N PHE A 442 47.85 0.72 -12.29
CA PHE A 442 47.59 1.94 -13.05
C PHE A 442 46.74 2.95 -12.27
N ALA A 443 45.75 2.51 -11.51
CA ALA A 443 44.88 3.37 -10.71
C ALA A 443 45.67 4.15 -9.64
N THR A 444 46.70 3.53 -9.03
CA THR A 444 47.56 4.23 -8.06
C THR A 444 48.56 5.18 -8.72
N ARG A 445 49.19 4.77 -9.83
CA ARG A 445 50.21 5.59 -10.53
C ARG A 445 49.63 6.73 -11.36
N LEU A 446 48.44 6.54 -11.92
CA LEU A 446 47.71 7.54 -12.71
C LEU A 446 46.59 8.20 -11.91
N ARG A 447 46.64 8.17 -10.58
CA ARG A 447 45.59 8.71 -9.70
C ARG A 447 45.21 10.16 -10.00
N ASN A 448 46.15 10.97 -10.48
CA ASN A 448 45.93 12.38 -10.81
C ASN A 448 45.05 12.57 -12.07
N LEU A 449 44.85 11.51 -12.86
CA LEU A 449 43.95 11.48 -14.02
C LEU A 449 42.53 11.02 -13.64
N THR A 450 42.26 10.76 -12.35
CA THR A 450 40.92 10.35 -11.91
C THR A 450 39.94 11.50 -12.11
N PRO A 451 38.82 11.30 -12.83
CA PRO A 451 37.87 12.39 -13.08
C PRO A 451 37.28 12.94 -11.78
N GLY A 452 37.21 14.28 -11.68
CA GLY A 452 36.55 14.96 -10.55
C GLY A 452 35.02 14.83 -10.56
N HIS A 453 34.43 14.46 -11.70
CA HIS A 453 33.00 14.24 -11.88
C HIS A 453 32.75 12.83 -12.43
N LEU A 454 32.07 11.99 -11.65
CA LEU A 454 31.69 10.62 -12.01
C LEU A 454 30.16 10.50 -12.16
N GLY A 455 29.58 11.46 -12.88
CA GLY A 455 28.15 11.49 -13.16
C GLY A 455 27.29 11.46 -11.88
N PRO A 456 26.28 10.57 -11.78
CA PRO A 456 25.38 10.49 -10.63
C PRO A 456 26.06 10.26 -9.28
N TRP A 457 27.23 9.58 -9.23
CA TRP A 457 27.96 9.36 -7.98
C TRP A 457 28.32 10.69 -7.31
N THR A 458 28.88 11.60 -8.11
CA THR A 458 29.37 12.90 -7.63
C THR A 458 28.28 13.92 -7.32
N GLN A 459 27.00 13.58 -7.51
CA GLN A 459 25.89 14.42 -7.07
C GLN A 459 25.70 14.37 -5.55
N ASN A 460 26.01 13.22 -4.93
CA ASN A 460 25.76 12.99 -3.50
C ASN A 460 27.01 12.47 -2.74
N HIS A 461 28.10 12.14 -3.45
CA HIS A 461 29.33 11.61 -2.86
C HIS A 461 30.56 12.33 -3.42
N SER A 462 31.64 12.38 -2.65
CA SER A 462 32.93 12.86 -3.16
C SER A 462 33.47 11.90 -4.23
N ALA A 463 34.14 12.45 -5.25
CA ALA A 463 34.86 11.63 -6.22
C ALA A 463 35.93 10.78 -5.50
N PRO A 464 35.99 9.46 -5.76
CA PRO A 464 36.99 8.59 -5.16
C PRO A 464 38.38 9.03 -5.62
N LYS A 465 39.31 9.13 -4.67
CA LYS A 465 40.72 9.43 -4.94
C LYS A 465 41.55 8.17 -4.68
N PRO A 466 42.04 7.48 -5.72
CA PRO A 466 42.88 6.31 -5.53
C PRO A 466 44.11 6.64 -4.66
N ALA A 467 44.41 5.76 -3.71
CA ALA A 467 45.59 5.90 -2.85
C ALA A 467 46.88 5.83 -3.68
N ALA A 468 47.97 6.43 -3.19
CA ALA A 468 49.28 6.38 -3.84
C ALA A 468 49.84 4.96 -3.96
N ARG A 469 49.44 4.10 -3.02
CA ARG A 469 49.95 2.75 -2.83
C ARG A 469 48.77 1.83 -2.60
N SER A 470 48.84 0.64 -3.18
CA SER A 470 47.82 -0.39 -2.99
C SER A 470 47.95 -1.04 -1.61
N LEU A 471 46.85 -1.62 -1.11
CA LEU A 471 46.87 -2.40 0.14
C LEU A 471 47.90 -3.55 0.08
N HIS A 472 48.09 -4.17 -1.09
CA HIS A 472 49.08 -5.25 -1.29
C HIS A 472 50.53 -4.76 -1.20
N GLU A 473 50.84 -3.54 -1.65
CA GLU A 473 52.17 -2.94 -1.48
C GLU A 473 52.42 -2.55 -0.03
N LEU A 474 51.41 -2.02 0.66
CA LEU A 474 51.49 -1.68 2.08
C LEU A 474 51.66 -2.94 2.94
N ALA A 475 50.91 -4.00 2.65
CA ALA A 475 51.00 -5.28 3.34
C ALA A 475 52.36 -5.96 3.12
N ARG A 476 52.88 -5.99 1.88
CA ARG A 476 54.22 -6.54 1.59
C ARG A 476 55.32 -5.80 2.32
N GLU A 477 55.27 -4.47 2.35
CA GLU A 477 56.26 -3.68 3.08
C GLU A 477 56.15 -3.90 4.60
N HIS A 478 54.93 -3.97 5.13
CA HIS A 478 54.71 -4.25 6.55
C HIS A 478 55.27 -5.61 6.95
N LEU A 479 55.00 -6.65 6.16
CA LEU A 479 55.53 -8.00 6.39
C LEU A 479 57.05 -8.01 6.26
N ALA A 480 57.63 -7.41 5.22
CA ALA A 480 59.08 -7.33 5.06
C ALA A 480 59.76 -6.61 6.26
N ARG A 481 59.13 -5.56 6.80
CA ARG A 481 59.61 -4.88 8.02
C ARG A 481 59.53 -5.76 9.27
N GLN A 482 58.57 -6.67 9.37
CA GLN A 482 58.47 -7.63 10.48
C GLN A 482 59.42 -8.82 10.33
N SER A 483 59.71 -9.25 9.10
CA SER A 483 60.60 -10.38 8.81
C SER A 483 62.10 -10.10 9.02
N GLY A 484 62.49 -8.85 9.27
CA GLY A 484 63.91 -8.46 9.39
C GLY A 484 64.65 -8.35 8.05
N ASP A 485 64.05 -8.78 6.94
CA ASP A 485 64.57 -8.60 5.60
C ASP A 485 64.36 -7.14 5.14
N ARG A 486 65.36 -6.30 5.39
CA ARG A 486 65.63 -5.15 4.52
C ARG A 486 66.74 -5.53 3.55
N PRO A 487 66.69 -5.13 2.27
CA PRO A 487 67.94 -4.91 1.54
C PRO A 487 68.79 -3.84 2.22
#